data_AF-A0A653P7A6-F1
#
_entry.id   AF-A0A653P7A6-F1
#
_cell.length_a   1.000
_cell.length_b   1.000
_cell.length_c   1.000
_cell.angle_alpha   90.00
_cell.angle_beta   90.00
_cell.angle_gamma   90.00
#
_symmetry.space_group_name_H-M   'P 1'
#
loop_
_entity.id
_entity.type
_entity.pdbx_description
1 polymer ?
#
loop_
_entity_poly.entity_id
_entity_poly.type
_entity_poly.pdbx_seq_one_letter_code
_entity_poly.pdbx_strand_id
1 'polypeptide(L)'
;MNSDEIWLLQLWSGVFGAAISAVLAAGVAILVVTLTNKHQTTLSQKAIDEQRRLAEVALEEQKRQFELTLKRQSEEARQDRLRLAVHDAVAAADDVAIEYDKGLDAIDAILQRMRSAVFRWSTEVSDRNAVKEVMRWPHHTANLAIAAAKSLTPDGPRNTPEFERLIFSTETFISLFSAIPRQGDAETIRGMKLLAQARKHPDALAAAFEARGK
;
A
#
# COMPACT_ATOMS: atom_id res chain seq x y z
N MET A 1 27.14 -101.29 29.81
CA MET A 1 26.52 -99.94 29.78
C MET A 1 25.12 -100.11 29.25
N ASN A 2 24.11 -99.81 30.08
CA ASN A 2 22.70 -100.00 29.72
C ASN A 2 22.24 -98.88 28.79
N SER A 3 21.52 -99.22 27.73
CA SER A 3 21.01 -98.28 26.72
C SER A 3 20.14 -97.15 27.28
N ASP A 4 19.56 -97.33 28.47
CA ASP A 4 18.72 -96.33 29.15
C ASP A 4 19.52 -95.13 29.68
N GLU A 5 20.78 -95.31 30.08
CA GLU A 5 21.64 -94.22 30.57
C GLU A 5 22.15 -93.32 29.42
N ILE A 6 22.35 -93.90 28.23
CA ILE A 6 22.80 -93.18 27.03
C ILE A 6 21.67 -92.28 26.49
N TRP A 7 20.42 -92.76 26.54
CA TRP A 7 19.25 -91.96 26.11
C TRP A 7 18.97 -90.79 27.05
N LEU A 8 19.09 -90.99 28.37
CA LEU A 8 18.97 -89.91 29.35
C LEU A 8 20.05 -88.84 29.14
N LEU A 9 21.31 -89.22 28.90
CA LEU A 9 22.39 -88.27 28.61
C LEU A 9 22.20 -87.51 27.28
N GLN A 10 21.64 -88.15 26.25
CA GLN A 10 21.27 -87.48 25.00
C GLN A 10 20.10 -86.51 25.17
N LEU A 11 19.09 -86.86 25.97
CA LEU A 11 17.95 -85.96 26.24
C LEU A 11 18.40 -84.73 27.03
N TRP A 12 19.25 -84.92 28.05
CA TRP A 12 19.81 -83.81 28.83
C TRP A 12 20.73 -82.90 28.00
N SER A 13 21.61 -83.45 27.16
CA SER A 13 22.46 -82.64 26.27
C SER A 13 21.65 -81.84 25.23
N GLY A 14 20.53 -82.39 24.74
CA GLY A 14 19.58 -81.66 23.89
C GLY A 14 18.88 -80.50 24.61
N VAL A 15 18.43 -80.73 25.85
CA VAL A 15 17.79 -79.69 26.68
C VAL A 15 18.76 -78.58 27.06
N PHE A 16 20.01 -78.91 27.42
CA PHE A 16 21.05 -77.92 27.68
C PHE A 16 21.42 -77.13 26.43
N GLY A 17 21.51 -77.78 25.26
CA GLY A 17 21.75 -77.08 23.98
C GLY A 17 20.62 -76.13 23.59
N ALA A 18 19.36 -76.53 23.81
CA ALA A 18 18.19 -75.68 23.58
C ALA A 18 18.14 -74.50 24.57
N ALA A 19 18.48 -74.73 25.84
CA ALA A 19 18.52 -73.67 26.84
C ALA A 19 19.62 -72.63 26.55
N ILE A 20 20.82 -73.07 26.17
CA ILE A 20 21.93 -72.18 25.81
C ILE A 20 21.60 -71.36 24.56
N SER A 21 21.03 -71.99 23.53
CA SER A 21 20.64 -71.28 22.31
C SER A 21 19.48 -70.31 22.54
N ALA A 22 18.53 -70.62 23.43
CA ALA A 22 17.47 -69.70 23.83
C ALA A 22 18.00 -68.46 24.58
N VAL A 23 18.98 -68.63 25.47
CA VAL A 23 19.61 -67.51 26.19
C VAL A 23 20.41 -66.63 25.22
N LEU A 24 21.14 -67.22 24.28
CA LEU A 24 21.86 -66.47 23.24
C LEU A 24 20.89 -65.73 22.32
N ALA A 25 19.80 -66.37 21.89
CA ALA A 25 18.77 -65.74 21.07
C ALA A 25 18.08 -64.58 21.80
N ALA A 26 17.77 -64.74 23.10
CA ALA A 26 17.22 -63.68 23.94
C ALA A 26 18.21 -62.50 24.08
N GLY A 27 19.50 -62.80 24.29
CA GLY A 27 20.55 -61.78 24.36
C GLY A 27 20.69 -60.96 23.07
N VAL A 28 20.70 -61.64 21.91
CA VAL A 28 20.74 -60.97 20.60
C VAL A 28 19.46 -60.16 20.35
N ALA A 29 18.29 -60.68 20.70
CA ALA A 29 17.03 -59.97 20.54
C ALA A 29 16.99 -58.67 21.35
N ILE A 30 17.42 -58.70 22.63
CA ILE A 30 17.52 -57.51 23.48
C ILE A 30 18.52 -56.50 22.90
N LEU A 31 19.67 -56.97 22.41
CA LEU A 31 20.68 -56.12 21.81
C LEU A 31 20.19 -55.42 20.53
N VAL A 32 19.49 -56.15 19.65
CA VAL A 32 18.90 -55.59 18.44
C VAL A 32 17.85 -54.55 18.80
N VAL A 33 16.93 -54.85 19.72
CA VAL A 33 15.89 -53.89 20.15
C VAL A 33 16.51 -52.63 20.76
N THR A 34 17.54 -52.76 21.60
CA THR A 34 18.19 -51.60 22.22
C THR A 34 18.96 -50.75 21.21
N LEU A 35 19.67 -51.37 20.26
CA LEU A 35 20.35 -50.66 19.17
C LEU A 35 19.36 -50.00 18.21
N THR A 36 18.29 -50.69 17.81
CA THR A 36 17.26 -50.19 16.91
C THR A 36 16.49 -49.03 17.55
N ASN A 37 16.08 -49.14 18.82
CA ASN A 37 15.42 -48.05 19.53
C ASN A 37 16.32 -46.81 19.63
N LYS A 38 17.60 -46.98 19.98
CA LYS A 38 18.55 -45.87 20.06
C LYS A 38 18.77 -45.19 18.71
N HIS A 39 18.81 -45.97 17.63
CA HIS A 39 18.94 -45.45 16.28
C HIS A 39 17.68 -44.70 15.84
N GLN A 40 16.50 -45.26 16.09
CA GLN A 40 15.21 -44.61 15.80
C GLN A 40 15.05 -43.30 16.57
N THR A 41 15.42 -43.24 17.85
CA THR A 41 15.36 -41.98 18.63
C THR A 41 16.30 -40.92 18.07
N THR A 42 17.49 -41.31 17.61
CA THR A 42 18.46 -40.37 17.03
C THR A 42 17.97 -39.84 15.68
N LEU A 43 17.37 -40.70 14.84
CA LEU A 43 16.79 -40.30 13.56
C LEU A 43 15.55 -39.41 13.74
N SER A 44 14.67 -39.74 14.68
CA SER A 44 13.49 -38.92 14.96
C SER A 44 13.86 -37.54 15.48
N GLN A 45 14.89 -37.46 16.33
CA GLN A 45 15.34 -36.18 16.87
C GLN A 45 16.00 -35.31 15.79
N LYS A 46 16.82 -35.89 14.92
CA LYS A 46 17.34 -35.19 13.73
C LYS A 46 16.24 -34.73 12.79
N ALA A 47 15.19 -35.53 12.58
CA ALA A 47 14.05 -35.16 11.74
C ALA A 47 13.24 -34.00 12.35
N ILE A 48 13.05 -33.98 13.67
CA ILE A 48 12.39 -32.88 14.38
C ILE A 48 13.23 -31.60 14.30
N ASP A 49 14.54 -31.70 14.50
CA ASP A 49 15.45 -30.55 14.41
C ASP A 49 15.48 -29.96 13.00
N GLU A 50 15.49 -30.82 11.97
CA GLU A 50 15.42 -30.39 10.57
C GLU A 50 14.06 -29.76 10.24
N GLN A 51 12.95 -30.34 10.71
CA GLN A 51 11.61 -29.75 10.55
C GLN A 51 11.50 -28.38 11.22
N ARG A 52 12.09 -28.21 12.42
CA ARG A 52 12.12 -26.91 13.10
C ARG A 52 12.90 -25.87 12.31
N ARG A 53 14.08 -26.22 11.79
CA ARG A 53 14.88 -25.33 10.94
C ARG A 53 14.12 -24.91 9.70
N LEU A 54 13.48 -25.87 9.01
CA LEU A 54 12.68 -25.57 7.82
C LEU A 54 11.47 -24.69 8.16
N ALA A 55 10.81 -24.93 9.30
CA ALA A 55 9.70 -24.10 9.76
C ALA A 55 10.14 -22.67 10.13
N GLU A 56 11.30 -22.50 10.75
CA GLU A 56 11.88 -21.18 11.05
C GLU A 56 12.19 -20.41 9.76
N VAL A 57 12.85 -21.06 8.78
CA VAL A 57 13.14 -20.45 7.47
C VAL A 57 11.84 -20.08 6.73
N ALA A 58 10.85 -20.97 6.73
CA ALA A 58 9.56 -20.72 6.10
C ALA A 58 8.80 -19.56 6.78
N LEU A 59 8.86 -19.45 8.11
CA LEU A 59 8.23 -18.36 8.86
C LEU A 59 8.91 -17.01 8.54
N GLU A 60 10.25 -16.98 8.47
CA GLU A 60 10.98 -15.77 8.10
C GLU A 60 10.65 -15.31 6.68
N GLU A 61 10.58 -16.25 5.73
CA GLU A 61 10.21 -15.95 4.35
C GLU A 61 8.76 -15.44 4.27
N GLN A 62 7.84 -16.09 4.99
CA GLN A 62 6.45 -15.65 5.07
C GLN A 62 6.32 -14.24 5.66
N LYS A 63 7.08 -13.92 6.73
CA LYS A 63 7.11 -12.58 7.31
C LYS A 63 7.61 -11.53 6.32
N ARG A 64 8.71 -11.82 5.61
CA ARG A 64 9.24 -10.92 4.57
C ARG A 64 8.21 -10.67 3.46
N GLN A 65 7.54 -11.72 2.99
CA GLN A 65 6.50 -11.60 1.97
C GLN A 65 5.30 -10.79 2.46
N PHE A 66 4.87 -11.00 3.71
CA PHE A 66 3.82 -10.19 4.32
C PHE A 66 4.21 -8.72 4.45
N GLU A 67 5.43 -8.43 4.91
CA GLU A 67 5.93 -7.06 5.01
C GLU A 67 5.99 -6.36 3.65
N LEU A 68 6.43 -7.06 2.61
CA LEU A 68 6.44 -6.53 1.24
C LEU A 68 5.02 -6.26 0.73
N THR A 69 4.09 -7.18 1.01
CA THR A 69 2.69 -7.04 0.61
C THR A 69 2.02 -5.86 1.33
N LEU A 70 2.25 -5.72 2.64
CA LEU A 70 1.75 -4.60 3.43
C LEU A 70 2.30 -3.27 2.93
N LYS A 71 3.60 -3.20 2.64
CA LYS A 71 4.22 -2.00 2.06
C LYS A 71 3.56 -1.63 0.74
N ARG A 72 3.37 -2.60 -0.16
CA ARG A 72 2.71 -2.38 -1.44
C ARG A 72 1.26 -1.90 -1.28
N GLN A 73 0.47 -2.58 -0.46
CA GLN A 73 -0.91 -2.18 -0.17
C GLN A 73 -1.00 -0.80 0.46
N SER A 74 -0.07 -0.46 1.36
CA SER A 74 -0.04 0.86 2.00
C SER A 74 0.25 1.97 0.99
N GLU A 75 1.13 1.72 0.02
CA GLU A 75 1.46 2.67 -1.03
C GLU A 75 0.32 2.81 -2.05
N GLU A 76 -0.32 1.70 -2.44
CA GLU A 76 -1.51 1.73 -3.30
C GLU A 76 -2.65 2.51 -2.63
N ALA A 77 -2.92 2.25 -1.35
CA ALA A 77 -3.92 2.99 -0.58
C ALA A 77 -3.58 4.48 -0.46
N ARG A 78 -2.30 4.84 -0.30
CA ARG A 78 -1.83 6.22 -0.30
C ARG A 78 -2.12 6.91 -1.64
N GLN A 79 -1.80 6.23 -2.76
CA GLN A 79 -2.05 6.75 -4.11
C GLN A 79 -3.55 6.94 -4.39
N ASP A 80 -4.40 6.03 -3.92
CA ASP A 80 -5.84 6.16 -4.10
C ASP A 80 -6.42 7.31 -3.27
N ARG A 81 -5.96 7.51 -2.03
CA ARG A 81 -6.33 8.69 -1.22
C ARG A 81 -5.90 10.00 -1.90
N LEU A 82 -4.71 10.04 -2.50
CA LEU A 82 -4.25 11.18 -3.28
C LEU A 82 -5.14 11.46 -4.49
N ARG A 83 -5.49 10.43 -5.27
CA ARG A 83 -6.37 10.56 -6.44
C ARG A 83 -7.75 11.08 -6.06
N LEU A 84 -8.33 10.55 -4.98
CA LEU A 84 -9.63 10.98 -4.48
C LEU A 84 -9.60 12.45 -4.03
N ALA A 85 -8.57 12.85 -3.28
CA ALA A 85 -8.43 14.24 -2.84
C ALA A 85 -8.26 15.22 -4.01
N VAL A 86 -7.53 14.81 -5.06
CA VAL A 86 -7.40 15.58 -6.31
C VAL A 86 -8.74 15.70 -7.03
N HIS A 87 -9.43 14.58 -7.21
CA HIS A 87 -10.76 14.55 -7.84
C HIS A 87 -11.74 15.47 -7.13
N ASP A 88 -11.82 15.39 -5.80
CA ASP A 88 -12.73 16.21 -5.00
C ASP A 88 -12.40 17.71 -5.10
N ALA A 89 -11.11 18.07 -5.15
CA ALA A 89 -10.68 19.46 -5.31
C ALA A 89 -10.99 19.99 -6.72
N VAL A 90 -10.80 19.16 -7.75
CA VAL A 90 -11.12 19.48 -9.15
C VAL A 90 -12.62 19.67 -9.34
N ALA A 91 -13.43 18.73 -8.83
CA ALA A 91 -14.89 18.83 -8.90
C ALA A 91 -15.40 20.07 -8.17
N ALA A 92 -14.86 20.38 -6.98
CA ALA A 92 -15.21 21.61 -6.28
C ALA A 92 -14.79 22.87 -7.06
N ALA A 93 -13.64 22.87 -7.74
CA ALA A 93 -13.23 24.03 -8.54
C ALA A 93 -14.15 24.25 -9.76
N ASP A 94 -14.59 23.17 -10.40
CA ASP A 94 -15.55 23.21 -11.52
C ASP A 94 -16.93 23.72 -11.05
N ASP A 95 -17.40 23.26 -9.89
CA ASP A 95 -18.63 23.74 -9.27
C ASP A 95 -18.60 25.27 -9.05
N VAL A 96 -17.44 25.87 -8.71
CA VAL A 96 -17.35 27.34 -8.52
C VAL A 96 -17.70 28.09 -9.80
N ALA A 97 -17.23 27.60 -10.95
CA ALA A 97 -17.51 28.20 -12.25
C ALA A 97 -18.99 28.05 -12.64
N ILE A 98 -19.58 26.88 -12.35
CA ILE A 98 -20.96 26.55 -12.73
C ILE A 98 -21.98 27.23 -11.81
N GLU A 99 -21.74 27.23 -10.51
CA GLU A 99 -22.72 27.67 -9.51
C GLU A 99 -22.57 29.15 -9.12
N TYR A 100 -21.71 29.91 -9.80
CA TYR A 100 -21.50 31.33 -9.50
C TYR A 100 -22.80 32.16 -9.59
N ASP A 101 -23.72 31.76 -10.49
CA ASP A 101 -25.04 32.38 -10.69
C ASP A 101 -25.98 32.21 -9.48
N LYS A 102 -25.67 31.31 -8.54
CA LYS A 102 -26.50 31.02 -7.35
C LYS A 102 -26.20 31.95 -6.16
N GLY A 103 -25.21 32.84 -6.30
CA GLY A 103 -24.84 33.84 -5.28
C GLY A 103 -23.70 33.40 -4.36
N LEU A 104 -23.28 34.33 -3.50
CA LEU A 104 -22.07 34.19 -2.66
C LEU A 104 -22.14 33.01 -1.69
N ASP A 105 -23.32 32.68 -1.17
CA ASP A 105 -23.48 31.58 -0.21
C ASP A 105 -23.19 30.20 -0.84
N ALA A 106 -23.54 30.01 -2.11
CA ALA A 106 -23.22 28.80 -2.86
C ALA A 106 -21.69 28.68 -3.09
N ILE A 107 -21.06 29.80 -3.45
CA ILE A 107 -19.61 29.89 -3.65
C ILE A 107 -18.86 29.52 -2.36
N ASP A 108 -19.28 30.03 -1.20
CA ASP A 108 -18.63 29.72 0.09
C ASP A 108 -18.69 28.23 0.45
N ALA A 109 -19.84 27.57 0.23
CA ALA A 109 -19.98 26.14 0.46
C ALA A 109 -19.04 25.31 -0.44
N ILE A 110 -18.92 25.70 -1.72
CA ILE A 110 -18.02 25.04 -2.68
C ILE A 110 -16.55 25.25 -2.30
N LEU A 111 -16.17 26.47 -1.91
CA LEU A 111 -14.82 26.78 -1.47
C LEU A 111 -14.43 26.00 -0.22
N GLN A 112 -15.36 25.75 0.70
CA GLN A 112 -15.12 24.92 1.87
C GLN A 112 -14.86 23.45 1.47
N ARG A 113 -15.59 22.92 0.48
CA ARG A 113 -15.30 21.59 -0.10
C ARG A 113 -13.91 21.54 -0.74
N MET A 114 -13.56 22.54 -1.54
CA MET A 114 -12.24 22.65 -2.17
C MET A 114 -11.11 22.72 -1.13
N ARG A 115 -11.26 23.52 -0.06
CA ARG A 115 -10.28 23.60 1.04
C ARG A 115 -10.11 22.27 1.76
N SER A 116 -11.21 21.56 2.05
CA SER A 116 -11.16 20.24 2.69
C SER A 116 -10.42 19.21 1.83
N ALA A 117 -10.68 19.20 0.52
CA ALA A 117 -10.01 18.32 -0.43
C ALA A 117 -8.50 18.60 -0.52
N VAL A 118 -8.13 19.88 -0.66
CA VAL A 118 -6.72 20.30 -0.68
C VAL A 118 -6.01 19.98 0.64
N PHE A 119 -6.69 20.15 1.78
CA PHE A 119 -6.13 19.79 3.08
C PHE A 119 -5.87 18.28 3.18
N ARG A 120 -6.82 17.43 2.78
CA ARG A 120 -6.62 15.98 2.73
C ARG A 120 -5.43 15.61 1.84
N TRP A 121 -5.34 16.19 0.64
CA TRP A 121 -4.19 16.00 -0.25
C TRP A 121 -2.87 16.37 0.44
N SER A 122 -2.84 17.48 1.19
CA SER A 122 -1.62 17.93 1.88
C SER A 122 -1.10 16.98 2.95
N THR A 123 -1.95 16.11 3.51
CA THR A 123 -1.54 15.12 4.52
C THR A 123 -0.78 13.94 3.93
N GLU A 124 -0.93 13.71 2.62
CA GLU A 124 -0.33 12.57 1.91
C GLU A 124 0.95 12.96 1.14
N VAL A 125 1.24 14.27 1.04
CA VAL A 125 2.38 14.82 0.27
C VAL A 125 3.49 15.32 1.20
N SER A 126 4.71 14.86 0.94
CA SER A 126 5.88 15.19 1.76
C SER A 126 6.45 16.59 1.49
N ASP A 127 6.24 17.17 0.31
CA ASP A 127 6.80 18.48 -0.05
C ASP A 127 6.00 19.64 0.55
N ARG A 128 6.57 20.29 1.57
CA ARG A 128 5.96 21.44 2.25
C ARG A 128 5.77 22.66 1.35
N ASN A 129 6.63 22.88 0.36
CA ASN A 129 6.52 24.01 -0.56
C ASN A 129 5.35 23.82 -1.51
N ALA A 130 5.19 22.60 -2.04
CA ALA A 130 4.03 22.19 -2.82
C ALA A 130 2.74 22.41 -2.01
N VAL A 131 2.67 21.87 -0.79
CA VAL A 131 1.52 22.04 0.11
C VAL A 131 1.18 23.51 0.33
N LYS A 132 2.18 24.34 0.64
CA LYS A 132 1.98 25.78 0.89
C LYS A 132 1.38 26.49 -0.32
N GLU A 133 1.74 26.09 -1.54
CA GLU A 133 1.19 26.71 -2.74
C GLU A 133 -0.23 26.23 -3.04
N VAL A 134 -0.52 24.93 -2.98
CA VAL A 134 -1.87 24.41 -3.24
C VAL A 134 -2.88 24.98 -2.24
N MET A 135 -2.50 25.12 -0.97
CA MET A 135 -3.36 25.73 0.05
C MET A 135 -3.77 27.18 -0.26
N ARG A 136 -3.06 27.88 -1.16
CA ARG A 136 -3.42 29.25 -1.58
C ARG A 136 -4.48 29.29 -2.69
N TRP A 137 -4.67 28.19 -3.42
CA TRP A 137 -5.59 28.15 -4.55
C TRP A 137 -7.05 28.35 -4.15
N PRO A 138 -7.59 27.68 -3.12
CA PRO A 138 -8.97 27.95 -2.70
C PRO A 138 -9.19 29.42 -2.33
N HIS A 139 -8.20 30.09 -1.73
CA HIS A 139 -8.30 31.53 -1.45
C HIS A 139 -8.24 32.40 -2.71
N HIS A 140 -7.39 32.04 -3.67
CA HIS A 140 -7.30 32.74 -4.94
C HIS A 140 -8.60 32.63 -5.74
N THR A 141 -9.12 31.41 -5.88
CA THR A 141 -10.42 31.13 -6.51
C THR A 141 -11.54 31.88 -5.82
N ALA A 142 -11.56 31.91 -4.48
CA ALA A 142 -12.54 32.69 -3.72
C ALA A 142 -12.51 34.18 -4.06
N ASN A 143 -11.32 34.78 -4.08
CA ASN A 143 -11.18 36.21 -4.38
C ASN A 143 -11.64 36.54 -5.80
N LEU A 144 -11.34 35.69 -6.78
CA LEU A 144 -11.81 35.85 -8.16
C LEU A 144 -13.33 35.68 -8.25
N ALA A 145 -13.89 34.69 -7.56
CA ALA A 145 -15.33 34.44 -7.53
C ALA A 145 -16.10 35.61 -6.90
N ILE A 146 -15.59 36.16 -5.79
CA ILE A 146 -16.15 37.37 -5.16
C ILE A 146 -16.02 38.58 -6.08
N ALA A 147 -14.89 38.75 -6.77
CA ALA A 147 -14.70 39.85 -7.72
C ALA A 147 -15.68 39.76 -8.90
N ALA A 148 -15.86 38.57 -9.48
CA ALA A 148 -16.83 38.30 -10.53
C ALA A 148 -18.27 38.50 -10.05
N ALA A 149 -18.60 38.01 -8.85
CA ALA A 149 -19.93 38.19 -8.25
C ALA A 149 -20.25 39.66 -7.95
N LYS A 150 -19.25 40.50 -7.67
CA LYS A 150 -19.43 41.94 -7.48
C LYS A 150 -19.56 42.72 -8.79
N SER A 151 -19.01 42.21 -9.89
CA SER A 151 -19.14 42.85 -11.21
C SER A 151 -20.44 42.46 -11.93
N LEU A 152 -21.14 41.43 -11.45
CA LEU A 152 -22.50 41.12 -11.86
C LEU A 152 -23.45 42.29 -11.57
N THR A 153 -24.05 42.82 -12.62
CA THR A 153 -25.18 43.75 -12.53
C THR A 153 -26.47 43.00 -12.90
N PRO A 154 -27.63 43.32 -12.28
CA PRO A 154 -28.88 42.58 -12.50
C PRO A 154 -29.28 42.42 -13.98
N ASP A 155 -28.94 43.40 -14.81
CA ASP A 155 -29.28 43.46 -16.24
C ASP A 155 -28.04 43.53 -17.16
N GLY A 156 -26.84 43.33 -16.63
CA GLY A 156 -25.60 43.45 -17.40
C GLY A 156 -25.14 42.17 -18.09
N PRO A 157 -24.13 42.26 -18.97
CA PRO A 157 -23.52 41.09 -19.58
C PRO A 157 -22.95 40.17 -18.51
N ARG A 158 -23.33 38.89 -18.56
CA ARG A 158 -22.92 37.85 -17.61
C ARG A 158 -21.45 37.46 -17.75
N ASN A 159 -20.87 37.64 -18.93
CA ASN A 159 -19.44 37.48 -19.17
C ASN A 159 -18.72 38.79 -18.88
N THR A 160 -18.32 38.97 -17.63
CA THR A 160 -17.44 40.05 -17.23
C THR A 160 -15.97 39.62 -17.36
N PRO A 161 -15.02 40.56 -17.53
CA PRO A 161 -13.59 40.23 -17.51
C PRO A 161 -13.16 39.50 -16.22
N GLU A 162 -13.82 39.78 -15.09
CA GLU A 162 -13.57 39.07 -13.83
C GLU A 162 -14.07 37.62 -13.89
N PHE A 163 -15.20 37.37 -14.54
CA PHE A 163 -15.71 36.02 -14.77
C PHE A 163 -14.77 35.22 -15.69
N GLU A 164 -14.30 35.80 -16.79
CA GLU A 164 -13.32 35.14 -17.67
C GLU A 164 -12.02 34.78 -16.93
N ARG A 165 -11.55 35.66 -16.04
CA ARG A 165 -10.39 35.37 -15.17
C ARG A 165 -10.66 34.25 -14.17
N LEU A 166 -11.87 34.19 -13.61
CA LEU A 166 -12.28 33.09 -12.74
C LEU A 166 -12.24 31.76 -13.50
N ILE A 167 -12.90 31.68 -14.66
CA ILE A 167 -12.94 30.50 -15.51
C ILE A 167 -11.53 30.04 -15.89
N PHE A 168 -10.70 30.95 -16.40
CA PHE A 168 -9.33 30.63 -16.78
C PHE A 168 -8.51 30.09 -15.59
N SER A 169 -8.66 30.69 -14.42
CA SER A 169 -7.97 30.26 -13.19
C SER A 169 -8.45 28.88 -12.73
N THR A 170 -9.76 28.62 -12.73
CA THR A 170 -10.33 27.31 -12.38
C THR A 170 -9.91 26.24 -13.36
N GLU A 171 -9.96 26.49 -14.68
CA GLU A 171 -9.52 25.54 -15.70
C GLU A 171 -8.02 25.24 -15.59
N THR A 172 -7.20 26.25 -15.31
CA THR A 172 -5.76 26.06 -15.10
C THR A 172 -5.49 25.21 -13.85
N PHE A 173 -6.22 25.47 -12.76
CA PHE A 173 -6.16 24.63 -11.57
C PHE A 173 -6.56 23.19 -11.90
N ILE A 174 -7.70 22.98 -12.56
CA ILE A 174 -8.21 21.65 -12.92
C ILE A 174 -7.20 20.89 -13.79
N SER A 175 -6.69 21.52 -14.85
CA SER A 175 -5.74 20.92 -15.79
C SER A 175 -4.44 20.51 -15.10
N LEU A 176 -3.84 21.42 -14.33
CA LEU A 176 -2.55 21.13 -13.68
C LEU A 176 -2.70 20.24 -12.45
N PHE A 177 -3.79 20.37 -11.69
CA PHE A 177 -4.02 19.59 -10.48
C PHE A 177 -4.41 18.14 -10.80
N SER A 178 -5.22 17.92 -11.84
CA SER A 178 -5.58 16.57 -12.31
C SER A 178 -4.39 15.78 -12.88
N ALA A 179 -3.34 16.46 -13.35
CA ALA A 179 -2.13 15.82 -13.87
C ALA A 179 -1.20 15.26 -12.76
N ILE A 180 -1.27 15.79 -11.55
CA ILE A 180 -0.39 15.42 -10.41
C ILE A 180 -0.35 13.92 -10.11
N PRO A 181 -1.48 13.23 -9.89
CA PRO A 181 -1.45 11.83 -9.48
C PRO A 181 -0.98 10.85 -10.58
N ARG A 182 -0.75 11.33 -11.81
CA ARG A 182 -0.29 10.51 -12.94
C ARG A 182 1.23 10.49 -13.11
N GLN A 183 1.93 11.39 -12.42
CA GLN A 183 3.24 11.86 -12.81
C GLN A 183 4.35 11.56 -11.77
N GLY A 184 3.98 11.06 -10.58
CA GLY A 184 4.93 10.78 -9.48
C GLY A 184 5.50 12.05 -8.85
N ASP A 185 6.35 11.90 -7.83
CA ASP A 185 6.75 13.03 -6.95
C ASP A 185 7.49 14.16 -7.67
N ALA A 186 8.44 13.85 -8.57
CA ALA A 186 9.25 14.87 -9.24
C ALA A 186 8.44 15.73 -10.22
N GLU A 187 7.56 15.10 -10.98
CA GLU A 187 6.68 15.80 -11.90
C GLU A 187 5.49 16.46 -11.19
N THR A 188 5.04 15.90 -10.06
CA THR A 188 4.12 16.59 -9.13
C THR A 188 4.71 17.95 -8.73
N ILE A 189 5.98 18.00 -8.30
CA ILE A 189 6.67 19.25 -7.97
C ILE A 189 6.73 20.20 -9.16
N ARG A 190 6.91 19.69 -10.38
CA ARG A 190 6.88 20.51 -11.59
C ARG A 190 5.49 21.09 -11.85
N GLY A 191 4.43 20.29 -11.75
CA GLY A 191 3.04 20.75 -11.85
C GLY A 191 2.71 21.81 -10.79
N MET A 192 3.20 21.65 -9.57
CA MET A 192 3.08 22.65 -8.49
C MET A 192 3.73 23.99 -8.83
N LYS A 193 4.92 23.95 -9.43
CA LYS A 193 5.61 25.18 -9.88
C LYS A 193 4.84 25.88 -10.99
N LEU A 194 4.25 25.12 -11.92
CA LEU A 194 3.41 25.68 -12.98
C LEU A 194 2.14 26.32 -12.40
N LEU A 195 1.49 25.66 -11.43
CA LEU A 195 0.39 26.26 -10.68
C LEU A 195 0.82 27.57 -9.99
N ALA A 196 1.98 27.58 -9.33
CA ALA A 196 2.50 28.79 -8.70
C ALA A 196 2.71 29.95 -9.70
N GLN A 197 3.18 29.63 -10.90
CA GLN A 197 3.37 30.60 -11.98
C GLN A 197 2.03 31.11 -12.52
N ALA A 198 1.05 30.21 -12.74
CA ALA A 198 -0.29 30.55 -13.21
C ALA A 198 -0.97 31.57 -12.30
N ARG A 199 -0.93 31.33 -10.98
CA ARG A 199 -1.55 32.22 -10.01
C ARG A 199 -0.90 33.61 -9.95
N LYS A 200 0.41 33.70 -10.22
CA LYS A 200 1.17 34.97 -10.20
C LYS A 200 1.02 35.75 -11.51
N HIS A 201 0.93 35.05 -12.64
CA HIS A 201 0.92 35.63 -13.97
C HIS A 201 -0.18 34.98 -14.83
N PRO A 202 -1.46 35.17 -14.48
CA PRO A 202 -2.57 34.54 -15.19
C PRO A 202 -2.60 34.93 -16.67
N ASP A 203 -2.38 36.20 -16.98
CA ASP A 203 -2.42 36.74 -18.35
C ASP A 203 -1.29 36.17 -19.24
N ALA A 204 -0.10 35.95 -18.66
CA ALA A 204 1.04 35.38 -19.40
C ALA A 204 0.84 33.89 -19.71
N LEU A 205 0.12 33.17 -18.84
CA LEU A 205 -0.16 31.75 -19.02
C LEU A 205 -1.32 31.54 -20.00
N ALA A 206 -2.32 32.43 -20.01
CA ALA A 206 -3.37 32.46 -21.03
C ALA A 206 -2.76 32.63 -22.43
N ALA A 207 -1.87 33.61 -22.60
CA ALA A 207 -1.16 33.83 -23.86
C ALA A 207 -0.30 32.61 -24.28
N ALA A 208 0.32 31.92 -23.32
CA ALA A 208 1.13 30.72 -23.58
C ALA A 208 0.28 29.49 -23.99
N PHE A 209 -0.93 29.35 -23.44
CA PHE A 209 -1.87 28.28 -23.84
C PHE A 209 -2.47 28.54 -25.21
N GLU A 210 -2.86 29.79 -25.52
CA GLU A 210 -3.33 30.17 -26.86
C GLU A 210 -2.25 29.96 -27.94
N ALA A 211 -0.98 30.22 -27.61
CA ALA A 211 0.14 29.98 -28.52
C ALA A 211 0.45 28.49 -28.76
N ARG A 212 -0.03 27.59 -27.89
CA ARG A 212 0.16 26.13 -28.01
C ARG A 212 -1.00 25.43 -28.75
N GLY A 213 -2.12 26.13 -28.92
CA GLY A 213 -3.31 25.66 -29.64
C GLY A 213 -3.37 26.09 -31.12
N LYS A 214 -2.33 26.76 -31.63
CA LYS A 214 -2.11 27.06 -33.05
C LYS A 214 -0.93 26.25 -33.58
#